data_AF-A0A4Y9ZP91-F1
#
_entry.id   AF-A0A4Y9ZP91-F1
#
_cell.length_a   1.000
_cell.length_b   1.000
_cell.length_c   1.000
_cell.angle_alpha   90.00
_cell.angle_beta   90.00
_cell.angle_gamma   90.00
#
_symmetry.space_group_name_H-M   'P 1'
#
loop_
_entity.id
_entity.type
_entity.pdbx_description
1 polymer ?
#
loop_
_entity_poly.entity_id
_entity_poly.type
_entity_poly.pdbx_seq_one_letter_code
_entity_poly.pdbx_strand_id
1 'polypeptide(L)'
;MGLLSYFSVISHDEAERLHLATREQRLEDDADCIKMVQQREALKKIAKAEKIKIQNRKRQRSKRQCDQAQKEDPSNAKTAELSCPRQLFKEDAAKNRDVRGQKHEHKATDAKLNNWVNPLLWQQIVNAGHEAGPQLSPTEIVKILKARNLQNFSKLTPQVLGCYIERPLNNNGSCTFEVEGSKQVAVTSKEEKRAWTAVVGVTAAGNVLPMQIVMKGGSQHSLPSSNSLDYAESKELGLLFGLNAKNYWSNIPLLEEYLKKIVTPHFSMQKQRLGYPEDQECVVLLDCWLVHRSEEF
;
A
#
# COMPACT_ATOMS: atom_id res chain seq x y z
N MET A 1 -36.90 25.99 -27.26
CA MET A 1 -37.54 24.72 -26.86
C MET A 1 -37.46 24.61 -25.35
N GLY A 2 -38.59 24.49 -24.65
CA GLY A 2 -38.61 24.44 -23.19
C GLY A 2 -38.21 23.06 -22.68
N LEU A 3 -37.42 23.01 -21.60
CA LEU A 3 -36.94 21.78 -20.93
C LEU A 3 -38.05 20.77 -20.56
N LEU A 4 -39.30 21.22 -20.48
CA LEU A 4 -40.46 20.39 -20.19
C LEU A 4 -40.96 19.57 -21.39
N SER A 5 -40.49 19.82 -22.62
CA SER A 5 -40.89 19.01 -23.78
C SER A 5 -40.22 17.63 -23.84
N TYR A 6 -39.25 17.35 -22.95
CA TYR A 6 -38.53 16.08 -22.89
C TYR A 6 -39.16 15.06 -21.94
N PHE A 7 -40.05 15.49 -21.04
CA PHE A 7 -40.70 14.61 -20.09
C PHE A 7 -42.13 14.36 -20.54
N SER A 8 -42.37 13.21 -21.15
CA SER A 8 -43.72 12.68 -21.33
C SER A 8 -44.37 12.55 -19.96
N VAL A 9 -45.54 13.16 -19.77
CA VAL A 9 -46.32 13.01 -18.55
C VAL A 9 -46.86 11.58 -18.54
N ILE A 10 -46.20 10.71 -17.75
CA ILE A 10 -46.59 9.32 -17.56
C ILE A 10 -47.72 9.30 -16.53
N SER A 11 -48.77 8.52 -16.78
CA SER A 11 -49.87 8.35 -15.81
C SER A 11 -49.38 7.56 -14.58
N HIS A 12 -50.02 7.74 -13.43
CA HIS A 12 -49.62 7.05 -12.21
C HIS A 12 -49.59 5.51 -12.38
N ASP A 13 -50.62 4.95 -13.00
CA ASP A 13 -50.71 3.51 -13.29
C ASP A 13 -49.59 3.01 -14.21
N GLU A 14 -49.18 3.82 -15.18
CA GLU A 14 -48.09 3.49 -16.10
C GLU A 14 -46.72 3.57 -15.40
N ALA A 15 -46.54 4.54 -14.50
CA ALA A 15 -45.36 4.60 -13.65
C ALA A 15 -45.26 3.40 -12.71
N GLU A 16 -46.37 2.95 -12.11
CA GLU A 16 -46.39 1.74 -11.28
C GLU A 16 -46.04 0.47 -12.06
N ARG A 17 -46.56 0.31 -13.28
CA ARG A 17 -46.20 -0.81 -14.16
C ARG A 17 -44.71 -0.82 -14.51
N LEU A 18 -44.15 0.35 -14.84
CA LEU A 18 -42.72 0.50 -15.10
C LEU A 18 -41.87 0.16 -13.87
N HIS A 19 -42.31 0.58 -12.68
CA HIS A 19 -41.63 0.24 -11.43
C HIS A 19 -41.66 -1.26 -11.14
N LEU A 20 -42.80 -1.93 -11.33
CA LEU A 20 -42.91 -3.38 -11.15
C LEU A 20 -42.03 -4.14 -12.16
N ALA A 21 -42.07 -3.78 -13.44
CA ALA A 21 -41.24 -4.41 -14.46
C ALA A 21 -39.73 -4.22 -14.19
N THR A 22 -39.34 -3.01 -13.76
CA THR A 22 -37.94 -2.72 -13.39
C THR A 22 -37.53 -3.52 -12.14
N ARG A 23 -38.44 -3.75 -11.19
CA ARG A 23 -38.18 -4.55 -9.99
C ARG A 23 -37.96 -6.01 -10.34
N GLU A 24 -38.79 -6.59 -11.20
CA GLU A 24 -38.63 -7.97 -11.66
C GLU A 24 -37.31 -8.17 -12.38
N GLN A 25 -36.96 -7.25 -13.29
CA GLN A 25 -35.68 -7.29 -14.00
C GLN A 25 -34.48 -7.22 -13.04
N ARG A 26 -34.52 -6.35 -12.02
CA ARG A 26 -33.45 -6.28 -11.01
C ARG A 26 -33.31 -7.57 -10.21
N LEU A 27 -34.42 -8.24 -9.88
CA LEU A 27 -34.38 -9.52 -9.16
C LEU A 27 -33.78 -10.63 -10.02
N GLU A 28 -34.04 -10.63 -11.32
CA GLU A 28 -33.44 -11.57 -12.27
C GLU A 28 -31.92 -11.32 -12.42
N ASP A 29 -31.53 -10.05 -12.61
CA ASP A 29 -30.13 -9.63 -12.69
C ASP A 29 -29.35 -9.99 -11.40
N ASP A 30 -29.95 -9.77 -10.23
CA ASP A 30 -29.38 -10.14 -8.93
C ASP A 30 -29.23 -11.67 -8.81
N ALA A 31 -30.21 -12.44 -9.26
CA ALA A 31 -30.16 -13.90 -9.24
C ALA A 31 -29.03 -14.43 -10.14
N ASP A 32 -28.83 -13.84 -11.32
CA ASP A 32 -27.76 -14.22 -12.24
C ASP A 32 -26.39 -13.78 -11.72
N CYS A 33 -26.29 -12.61 -11.09
CA CYS A 33 -25.08 -12.18 -10.39
C CYS A 33 -24.69 -13.18 -9.29
N ILE A 34 -25.65 -13.63 -8.48
CA ILE A 34 -25.43 -14.66 -7.45
C ILE A 34 -24.93 -15.98 -8.07
N LYS A 35 -25.55 -16.45 -9.16
CA LYS A 35 -25.11 -17.67 -9.86
C LYS A 35 -23.67 -17.54 -10.38
N MET A 36 -23.32 -16.40 -10.99
CA MET A 36 -21.96 -16.12 -11.49
C MET A 36 -20.92 -16.15 -10.36
N VAL A 37 -21.25 -15.55 -9.21
CA VAL A 37 -20.36 -15.56 -8.02
C VAL A 37 -20.16 -17.00 -7.53
N GLN A 38 -21.22 -17.79 -7.41
CA GLN A 38 -21.15 -19.18 -6.97
C GLN A 38 -20.30 -20.04 -7.93
N GLN A 39 -20.47 -19.88 -9.25
CA GLN A 39 -19.65 -20.57 -10.26
C GLN A 39 -18.16 -20.19 -10.12
N ARG A 40 -17.84 -18.91 -9.93
CA ARG A 40 -16.46 -18.44 -9.75
C ARG A 40 -15.83 -19.02 -8.49
N GLU A 41 -16.58 -19.12 -7.39
CA GLU A 41 -16.11 -19.74 -6.16
C GLU A 41 -15.87 -21.25 -6.30
N ALA A 42 -16.76 -21.95 -7.01
CA ALA A 42 -16.58 -23.38 -7.32
C ALA A 42 -15.29 -23.61 -8.13
N LEU A 43 -15.03 -22.81 -9.16
CA LEU A 43 -13.79 -22.86 -9.95
C LEU A 43 -12.55 -22.58 -9.11
N LYS A 44 -12.60 -21.58 -8.20
CA LYS A 44 -11.48 -21.31 -7.26
C LYS A 44 -11.21 -22.51 -6.34
N LYS A 45 -12.24 -23.19 -5.86
CA LYS A 45 -12.09 -24.40 -5.01
C LYS A 45 -11.43 -25.54 -5.79
N ILE A 46 -11.85 -25.78 -7.03
CA ILE A 46 -11.24 -26.79 -7.93
C ILE A 46 -9.76 -26.48 -8.16
N ALA A 47 -9.44 -25.24 -8.56
CA ALA A 47 -8.06 -24.82 -8.82
C ALA A 47 -7.16 -24.93 -7.56
N LYS A 48 -7.70 -24.60 -6.37
CA LYS A 48 -6.97 -24.76 -5.11
C LYS A 48 -6.70 -26.24 -4.80
N ALA A 49 -7.69 -27.11 -4.99
CA ALA A 49 -7.53 -28.55 -4.79
C ALA A 49 -6.48 -29.16 -5.75
N GLU A 50 -6.47 -28.71 -7.00
CA GLU A 50 -5.47 -29.15 -7.99
C GLU A 50 -4.05 -28.71 -7.62
N LYS A 51 -3.86 -27.45 -7.19
CA LYS A 51 -2.57 -26.96 -6.68
C LYS A 51 -2.05 -27.80 -5.52
N ILE A 52 -2.92 -28.15 -4.56
CA ILE A 52 -2.57 -29.01 -3.42
C ILE A 52 -2.17 -30.41 -3.91
N LYS A 53 -2.90 -31.01 -4.86
CA LYS A 53 -2.55 -32.30 -5.46
C LYS A 53 -1.17 -32.26 -6.14
N ILE A 54 -0.87 -31.22 -6.91
CA ILE A 54 0.44 -31.04 -7.57
C ILE A 54 1.56 -30.91 -6.53
N GLN A 55 1.34 -30.12 -5.47
CA GLN A 55 2.32 -29.92 -4.41
C GLN A 55 2.60 -31.22 -3.64
N ASN A 56 1.57 -32.00 -3.35
CA ASN A 56 1.71 -33.30 -2.69
C ASN A 56 2.46 -34.31 -3.57
N ARG A 57 2.19 -34.35 -4.88
CA ARG A 57 2.97 -35.15 -5.85
C ARG A 57 4.45 -34.76 -5.86
N LYS A 58 4.76 -33.45 -5.83
CA LYS A 58 6.15 -32.96 -5.74
C LYS A 58 6.82 -33.41 -4.45
N ARG A 59 6.16 -33.24 -3.29
CA ARG A 59 6.68 -33.70 -1.99
C ARG A 59 6.95 -35.20 -1.96
N GLN A 60 6.04 -36.02 -2.51
CA GLN A 60 6.25 -37.46 -2.59
C GLN A 60 7.43 -37.85 -3.49
N ARG A 61 7.61 -37.17 -4.64
CA ARG A 61 8.78 -37.39 -5.50
C ARG A 61 10.09 -37.03 -4.80
N SER A 62 10.14 -35.88 -4.12
CA SER A 62 11.33 -35.47 -3.36
C SER A 62 11.63 -36.46 -2.22
N LYS A 63 10.61 -36.94 -1.51
CA LYS A 63 10.80 -37.96 -0.46
C LYS A 63 11.40 -39.24 -1.02
N ARG A 64 10.87 -39.76 -2.14
CA ARG A 64 11.41 -40.96 -2.80
C ARG A 64 12.87 -40.77 -3.24
N GLN A 65 13.24 -39.60 -3.73
CA GLN A 65 14.63 -39.29 -4.11
C GLN A 65 15.56 -39.26 -2.89
N CYS A 66 15.15 -38.65 -1.78
CA CYS A 66 15.91 -38.68 -0.54
C CYS A 66 16.08 -40.11 0.01
N ASP A 67 14.99 -40.89 0.04
CA ASP A 67 15.00 -42.27 0.51
C ASP A 67 15.89 -43.17 -0.38
N GLN A 68 15.99 -42.88 -1.69
CA GLN A 68 16.88 -43.59 -2.61
C GLN A 68 18.35 -43.20 -2.40
N ALA A 69 18.66 -41.90 -2.28
CA ALA A 69 20.03 -41.42 -2.03
C ALA A 69 20.60 -41.95 -0.69
N GLN A 70 19.76 -42.14 0.33
CA GLN A 70 20.19 -42.72 1.60
C GLN A 70 20.51 -44.23 1.53
N LYS A 71 20.02 -44.95 0.51
CA LYS A 71 20.31 -46.37 0.33
C LYS A 71 21.59 -46.63 -0.44
N GLU A 72 22.08 -45.66 -1.20
CA GLU A 72 23.18 -45.87 -2.15
C GLU A 72 24.59 -45.64 -1.56
N ASP A 73 24.76 -45.10 -0.33
CA ASP A 73 26.11 -44.98 0.25
C ASP A 73 26.17 -44.83 1.79
N PRO A 74 26.37 -45.92 2.56
CA PRO A 74 26.57 -45.85 4.01
C PRO A 74 28.04 -45.56 4.44
N SER A 75 28.96 -45.33 3.50
CA SER A 75 30.41 -45.46 3.76
C SER A 75 31.22 -44.16 3.85
N ASN A 76 30.66 -42.96 3.67
CA ASN A 76 31.50 -41.75 3.66
C ASN A 76 30.91 -40.55 4.42
N ALA A 77 30.81 -40.72 5.74
CA ALA A 77 30.60 -39.61 6.67
C ALA A 77 31.96 -39.04 7.09
N LYS A 78 32.35 -37.88 6.54
CA LYS A 78 33.16 -36.81 7.19
C LYS A 78 33.64 -35.74 6.19
N THR A 79 32.75 -34.87 5.73
CA THR A 79 33.19 -33.53 5.31
C THR A 79 32.08 -32.51 5.59
N ALA A 80 32.36 -31.56 6.48
CA ALA A 80 31.40 -30.54 6.94
C ALA A 80 30.88 -29.64 5.79
N GLU A 81 31.58 -29.60 4.65
CA GLU A 81 31.13 -28.86 3.46
C GLU A 81 29.90 -29.48 2.78
N LEU A 82 29.65 -30.79 2.96
CA LEU A 82 28.44 -31.47 2.49
C LEU A 82 27.20 -31.17 3.36
N SER A 83 27.35 -30.51 4.51
CA SER A 83 26.24 -30.17 5.41
C SER A 83 25.43 -28.94 4.98
N CYS A 84 25.79 -28.31 3.85
CA CYS A 84 25.01 -27.26 3.22
C CYS A 84 24.20 -27.82 2.02
N PRO A 85 23.11 -28.59 2.24
CA PRO A 85 22.35 -29.27 1.19
C PRO A 85 21.81 -28.31 0.11
N ARG A 86 21.79 -27.01 0.40
CA ARG A 86 21.33 -25.96 -0.51
C ARG A 86 22.32 -25.64 -1.63
N GLN A 87 23.61 -25.96 -1.50
CA GLN A 87 24.63 -25.63 -2.51
C GLN A 87 24.66 -26.69 -3.61
N LEU A 88 24.69 -27.97 -3.23
CA LEU A 88 24.46 -29.10 -4.15
C LEU A 88 23.14 -28.98 -4.91
N PHE A 89 22.05 -28.59 -4.23
CA PHE A 89 20.78 -28.34 -4.89
C PHE A 89 20.85 -27.19 -5.93
N LYS A 90 21.63 -26.14 -5.66
CA LYS A 90 21.81 -25.02 -6.61
C LYS A 90 22.63 -25.44 -7.82
N GLU A 91 23.67 -26.25 -7.60
CA GLU A 91 24.53 -26.76 -8.66
C GLU A 91 23.81 -27.78 -9.55
N ASP A 92 23.04 -28.71 -8.96
CA ASP A 92 22.23 -29.68 -9.70
C ASP A 92 21.02 -29.03 -10.38
N ALA A 93 20.41 -28.01 -9.77
CA ALA A 93 19.40 -27.19 -10.42
C ALA A 93 20.00 -26.34 -11.56
N ALA A 94 21.26 -25.94 -11.48
CA ALA A 94 21.96 -25.25 -12.56
C ALA A 94 22.28 -26.20 -13.74
N LYS A 95 22.68 -27.45 -13.46
CA LYS A 95 22.93 -28.48 -14.48
C LYS A 95 21.67 -28.91 -15.24
N ASN A 96 20.51 -28.93 -14.57
CA ASN A 96 19.23 -29.35 -15.14
C ASN A 96 18.35 -28.18 -15.65
N ARG A 97 18.87 -26.94 -15.65
CA ARG A 97 18.15 -25.83 -16.27
C ARG A 97 18.21 -25.98 -17.79
N ASP A 98 17.03 -25.98 -18.39
CA ASP A 98 16.82 -25.95 -19.83
C ASP A 98 17.69 -24.83 -20.44
N VAL A 99 18.38 -25.09 -21.56
CA VAL A 99 19.39 -24.19 -22.19
C VAL A 99 18.76 -22.87 -22.69
N ARG A 100 17.46 -22.66 -22.46
CA ARG A 100 16.65 -21.50 -22.86
C ARG A 100 16.80 -20.31 -21.91
N GLY A 101 17.99 -20.10 -21.37
CA GLY A 101 18.38 -18.93 -20.60
C GLY A 101 19.67 -18.34 -21.15
N GLN A 102 19.82 -17.02 -21.03
CA GLN A 102 20.98 -16.26 -21.49
C GLN A 102 22.27 -16.94 -21.03
N LYS A 103 23.08 -17.45 -21.98
CA LYS A 103 24.35 -18.11 -21.67
C LYS A 103 25.25 -17.08 -20.98
N HIS A 104 25.67 -17.35 -19.73
CA HIS A 104 26.73 -16.58 -19.11
C HIS A 104 28.05 -16.96 -19.81
N GLU A 105 28.40 -16.23 -20.87
CA GLU A 105 29.65 -16.43 -21.61
C GLU A 105 30.89 -16.02 -20.80
N HIS A 106 30.71 -15.21 -19.76
CA HIS A 106 31.80 -14.73 -18.92
C HIS A 106 32.11 -15.69 -17.78
N LYS A 107 33.36 -16.18 -17.75
CA LYS A 107 33.91 -16.91 -16.61
C LYS A 107 33.88 -16.01 -15.37
N ALA A 108 33.56 -16.61 -14.21
CA ALA A 108 33.65 -15.92 -12.93
C ALA A 108 35.07 -15.34 -12.79
N THR A 109 35.14 -14.03 -12.66
CA THR A 109 36.40 -13.30 -12.44
C THR A 109 36.37 -12.79 -11.02
N ASP A 110 37.50 -12.87 -10.31
CA ASP A 110 37.60 -12.34 -8.95
C ASP A 110 37.23 -10.86 -8.92
N ALA A 111 36.38 -10.49 -7.96
CA ALA A 111 35.94 -9.13 -7.78
C ALA A 111 37.14 -8.27 -7.32
N LYS A 112 37.52 -7.27 -8.13
CA LYS A 112 38.50 -6.27 -7.72
C LYS A 112 37.79 -5.20 -6.89
N LEU A 113 38.08 -5.17 -5.60
CA LEU A 113 37.56 -4.14 -4.69
C LEU A 113 38.39 -2.86 -4.86
N ASN A 114 37.72 -1.77 -5.23
CA ASN A 114 38.30 -0.43 -5.17
C ASN A 114 37.78 0.26 -3.91
N ASN A 115 38.67 0.75 -3.05
CA ASN A 115 38.28 1.52 -1.88
C ASN A 115 37.99 2.99 -2.27
N TRP A 116 36.74 3.27 -2.64
CA TRP A 116 36.29 4.63 -2.98
C TRP A 116 36.19 5.58 -1.78
N VAL A 117 36.32 5.05 -0.55
CA VAL A 117 36.30 5.81 0.71
C VAL A 117 37.71 6.27 1.12
N ASN A 118 38.72 6.08 0.26
CA ASN A 118 40.02 6.69 0.49
C ASN A 118 39.87 8.22 0.60
N PRO A 119 40.36 8.88 1.68
CA PRO A 119 40.14 10.31 1.92
C PRO A 119 40.51 11.22 0.74
N LEU A 120 41.56 10.88 0.00
CA LEU A 120 42.01 11.67 -1.16
C LEU A 120 41.04 11.56 -2.35
N LEU A 121 40.56 10.35 -2.63
CA LEU A 121 39.58 10.11 -3.70
C LEU A 121 38.20 10.65 -3.30
N TRP A 122 37.85 10.51 -2.03
CA TRP A 122 36.58 10.97 -1.49
C TRP A 122 36.44 12.49 -1.55
N GLN A 123 37.49 13.24 -1.20
CA GLN A 123 37.47 14.69 -1.33
C GLN A 123 37.27 15.14 -2.79
N GLN A 124 37.85 14.42 -3.76
CA GLN A 124 37.64 14.70 -5.19
C GLN A 124 36.19 14.44 -5.60
N ILE A 125 35.57 13.37 -5.08
CA ILE A 125 34.16 13.04 -5.28
C ILE A 125 33.25 14.14 -4.72
N VAL A 126 33.51 14.61 -3.49
CA VAL A 126 32.75 15.69 -2.85
C VAL A 126 32.84 16.99 -3.66
N ASN A 127 34.04 17.37 -4.09
CA ASN A 127 34.26 18.57 -4.90
C ASN A 127 33.52 18.47 -6.25
N ALA A 128 33.57 17.31 -6.92
CA ALA A 128 32.81 17.07 -8.14
C ALA A 128 31.29 17.08 -7.90
N GLY A 129 30.83 16.66 -6.72
CA GLY A 129 29.44 16.78 -6.27
C GLY A 129 28.97 18.24 -6.21
N HIS A 130 29.78 19.12 -5.60
CA HIS A 130 29.49 20.56 -5.55
C HIS A 130 29.42 21.18 -6.95
N GLU A 131 30.29 20.76 -7.87
CA GLU A 131 30.32 21.25 -9.26
C GLU A 131 29.17 20.74 -10.12
N ALA A 132 28.69 19.52 -9.87
CA ALA A 132 27.54 18.94 -10.58
C ALA A 132 26.21 19.64 -10.24
N GLY A 133 26.20 20.47 -9.19
CA GLY A 133 25.06 21.29 -8.79
C GLY A 133 24.06 20.59 -7.86
N PRO A 134 22.95 21.29 -7.51
CA PRO A 134 22.05 20.88 -6.42
C PRO A 134 21.37 19.52 -6.60
N GLN A 135 21.23 19.05 -7.84
CA GLN A 135 20.56 17.77 -8.13
C GLN A 135 21.46 16.55 -7.89
N LEU A 136 22.78 16.76 -7.70
CA LEU A 136 23.76 15.70 -7.45
C LEU A 136 23.61 14.49 -8.39
N SER A 137 23.54 14.75 -9.70
CA SER A 137 23.40 13.69 -10.71
C SER A 137 24.64 12.78 -10.70
N PRO A 138 24.52 11.48 -10.36
CA PRO A 138 25.67 10.58 -10.31
C PRO A 138 26.42 10.51 -11.65
N THR A 139 25.70 10.63 -12.76
CA THR A 139 26.27 10.61 -14.11
C THR A 139 27.17 11.81 -14.36
N GLU A 140 26.74 13.01 -13.94
CA GLU A 140 27.52 14.22 -14.15
C GLU A 140 28.75 14.25 -13.25
N ILE A 141 28.61 13.80 -12.00
CA ILE A 141 29.75 13.69 -11.07
C ILE A 141 30.80 12.71 -11.62
N VAL A 142 30.39 11.53 -12.11
CA VAL A 142 31.32 10.56 -12.71
C VAL A 142 32.00 11.14 -13.96
N LYS A 143 31.30 11.92 -14.76
CA LYS A 143 31.85 12.60 -15.94
C LYS A 143 32.93 13.63 -15.54
N ILE A 144 32.67 14.47 -14.54
CA ILE A 144 33.64 15.43 -13.99
C ILE A 144 34.88 14.70 -13.45
N LEU A 145 34.67 13.63 -12.67
CA LEU A 145 35.77 12.84 -12.09
C LEU A 145 36.64 12.17 -13.15
N LYS A 146 36.02 11.58 -14.19
CA LYS A 146 36.77 10.95 -15.29
C LYS A 146 37.51 11.98 -16.15
N ALA A 147 36.96 13.19 -16.31
CA ALA A 147 37.65 14.28 -16.99
C ALA A 147 38.90 14.75 -16.22
N ARG A 148 38.86 14.74 -14.89
CA ARG A 148 39.99 15.13 -14.02
C ARG A 148 41.09 14.07 -13.92
N ASN A 149 40.70 12.82 -13.68
CA ASN A 149 41.65 11.74 -13.52
C ASN A 149 41.05 10.41 -14.02
N LEU A 150 41.28 10.13 -15.30
CA LEU A 150 40.77 8.92 -15.94
C LEU A 150 41.33 7.64 -15.31
N GLN A 151 42.59 7.64 -14.84
CA GLN A 151 43.22 6.44 -14.29
C GLN A 151 42.52 5.99 -13.01
N ASN A 152 42.29 6.91 -12.07
CA ASN A 152 41.68 6.61 -10.78
C ASN A 152 40.18 6.30 -10.87
N PHE A 153 39.45 6.98 -11.77
CA PHE A 153 37.99 6.88 -11.86
C PHE A 153 37.47 6.09 -13.07
N SER A 154 38.35 5.44 -13.85
CA SER A 154 37.97 4.62 -15.02
C SER A 154 36.85 3.62 -14.71
N LYS A 155 36.96 2.94 -13.56
CA LYS A 155 36.02 1.91 -13.09
C LYS A 155 34.83 2.46 -12.30
N LEU A 156 34.80 3.75 -11.96
CA LEU A 156 33.69 4.33 -11.23
C LEU A 156 32.48 4.42 -12.18
N THR A 157 31.36 3.85 -11.75
CA THR A 157 30.09 3.91 -12.48
C THR A 157 29.10 4.82 -11.74
N PRO A 158 28.15 5.45 -12.45
CA PRO A 158 27.12 6.27 -11.82
C PRO A 158 26.29 5.49 -10.79
N GLN A 159 26.13 4.18 -10.97
CA GLN A 159 25.42 3.32 -10.03
C GLN A 159 26.16 3.16 -8.70
N VAL A 160 27.48 2.92 -8.73
CA VAL A 160 28.30 2.83 -7.52
C VAL A 160 28.23 4.15 -6.77
N LEU A 161 28.39 5.28 -7.47
CA LEU A 161 28.31 6.59 -6.84
C LEU A 161 26.90 6.90 -6.30
N GLY A 162 25.85 6.51 -7.02
CA GLY A 162 24.45 6.72 -6.61
C GLY A 162 24.10 6.07 -5.27
N CYS A 163 24.77 4.98 -4.90
CA CYS A 163 24.64 4.36 -3.58
C CYS A 163 25.19 5.24 -2.44
N TYR A 164 26.10 6.18 -2.73
CA TYR A 164 26.73 7.06 -1.75
C TYR A 164 26.10 8.46 -1.67
N ILE A 165 25.26 8.83 -2.63
CA ILE A 165 24.59 10.14 -2.63
C ILE A 165 23.36 10.05 -1.75
N GLU A 166 23.45 10.62 -0.56
CA GLU A 166 22.28 10.92 0.26
C GLU A 166 21.53 12.07 -0.40
N ARG A 167 20.53 11.72 -1.22
CA ARG A 167 19.61 12.74 -1.74
C ARG A 167 18.75 13.20 -0.57
N PRO A 168 18.62 14.52 -0.32
CA PRO A 168 17.64 14.99 0.64
C PRO A 168 16.29 14.39 0.25
N LEU A 169 15.63 13.78 1.23
CA LEU A 169 14.41 13.01 1.03
C LEU A 169 13.38 13.88 0.29
N ASN A 170 13.23 13.68 -1.02
CA ASN A 170 11.93 13.86 -1.61
C ASN A 170 11.03 12.87 -0.85
N ASN A 171 9.95 13.37 -0.24
CA ASN A 171 9.02 12.74 0.73
C ASN A 171 8.40 11.37 0.35
N ASN A 172 9.03 10.57 -0.50
CA ASN A 172 8.52 9.30 -1.03
C ASN A 172 9.41 8.09 -0.63
N GLY A 173 9.91 8.08 0.60
CA GLY A 173 10.16 6.87 1.42
C GLY A 173 10.96 5.70 0.81
N SER A 174 11.98 5.94 0.00
CA SER A 174 12.66 4.86 -0.75
C SER A 174 13.90 4.23 -0.12
N CYS A 175 14.31 4.65 1.08
CA CYS A 175 15.42 4.02 1.80
C CYS A 175 15.02 3.63 3.23
N THR A 176 15.14 2.34 3.55
CA THR A 176 15.12 1.83 4.92
C THR A 176 16.44 1.16 5.25
N PHE A 177 16.95 1.43 6.46
CA PHE A 177 18.10 0.76 7.02
C PHE A 177 17.63 -0.36 7.95
N GLU A 178 18.33 -1.48 7.92
CA GLU A 178 18.09 -2.64 8.79
C GLU A 178 19.44 -3.30 9.09
N VAL A 179 19.50 -4.14 10.12
CA VAL A 179 20.73 -4.87 10.48
C VAL A 179 21.17 -5.79 9.33
N GLU A 180 22.47 -5.76 9.03
CA GLU A 180 23.08 -6.61 8.00
C GLU A 180 22.80 -8.10 8.29
N GLY A 181 22.18 -8.79 7.33
CA GLY A 181 21.76 -10.19 7.47
C GLY A 181 20.26 -10.42 7.71
N SER A 182 19.46 -9.36 7.88
CA SER A 182 18.01 -9.46 8.00
C SER A 182 17.34 -9.98 6.72
N LYS A 183 16.53 -11.03 6.86
CA LYS A 183 15.83 -11.69 5.73
C LYS A 183 14.58 -10.95 5.25
N GLN A 184 14.07 -10.03 6.08
CA GLN A 184 12.90 -9.22 5.80
C GLN A 184 13.20 -7.81 6.29
N VAL A 185 13.22 -6.86 5.37
CA VAL A 185 13.42 -5.43 5.66
C VAL A 185 12.05 -4.79 5.54
N ALA A 186 11.53 -4.24 6.63
CA ALA A 186 10.29 -3.47 6.59
C ALA A 186 10.53 -2.23 5.70
N VAL A 187 9.68 -2.04 4.70
CA VAL A 187 9.76 -0.85 3.85
C VAL A 187 8.93 0.25 4.52
N THR A 188 9.61 1.18 5.18
CA THR A 188 9.06 2.40 5.79
C THR A 188 8.56 3.32 4.69
N SER A 189 7.32 3.06 4.26
CA SER A 189 6.44 3.85 3.38
C SER A 189 5.47 2.95 2.60
N LYS A 190 5.81 1.66 2.37
CA LYS A 190 4.92 0.71 1.70
C LYS A 190 4.13 -0.18 2.66
N GLU A 191 4.64 -0.39 3.87
CA GLU A 191 4.05 -1.34 4.83
C GLU A 191 3.54 -0.68 6.11
N GLU A 192 4.07 0.49 6.49
CA GLU A 192 3.53 1.25 7.61
C GLU A 192 2.28 2.04 7.19
N LYS A 193 1.14 1.34 7.19
CA LYS A 193 -0.20 1.89 6.99
C LYS A 193 -0.61 2.74 8.20
N ARG A 194 0.04 3.87 8.45
CA ARG A 194 -0.53 4.95 9.27
C ARG A 194 -1.63 5.64 8.47
N ALA A 195 -2.66 4.86 8.15
CA ALA A 195 -3.87 5.35 7.53
C ALA A 195 -4.74 5.98 8.61
N TRP A 196 -5.35 7.09 8.25
CA TRP A 196 -6.40 7.76 8.99
C TRP A 196 -7.55 8.03 8.02
N THR A 197 -8.76 8.18 8.54
CA THR A 197 -9.94 8.53 7.75
C THR A 197 -10.41 9.91 8.16
N ALA A 198 -10.71 10.78 7.18
CA ALA A 198 -11.46 12.00 7.45
C ALA A 198 -12.96 11.73 7.25
N VAL A 199 -13.76 12.07 8.26
CA VAL A 199 -15.21 12.23 8.15
C VAL A 199 -15.46 13.69 7.78
N VAL A 200 -16.06 13.90 6.61
CA VAL A 200 -16.28 15.22 6.01
C VAL A 200 -17.77 15.43 5.82
N GLY A 201 -18.28 16.55 6.33
CA GLY A 201 -19.63 17.02 6.09
C GLY A 201 -19.62 18.18 5.09
N VAL A 202 -20.52 18.15 4.11
CA VAL A 202 -20.70 19.23 3.15
C VAL A 202 -22.16 19.64 3.18
N THR A 203 -22.41 20.94 3.33
CA THR A 203 -23.78 21.47 3.34
C THR A 203 -24.34 21.53 1.92
N ALA A 204 -25.67 21.64 1.77
CA ALA A 204 -26.30 21.83 0.47
C ALA A 204 -25.85 23.14 -0.24
N ALA A 205 -25.33 24.11 0.51
CA ALA A 205 -24.75 25.34 -0.03
C ALA A 205 -23.28 25.17 -0.50
N GLY A 206 -22.68 23.99 -0.35
CA GLY A 206 -21.30 23.70 -0.72
C GLY A 206 -20.26 24.07 0.35
N ASN A 207 -20.69 24.46 1.56
CA ASN A 207 -19.75 24.75 2.64
C ASN A 207 -19.24 23.45 3.27
N VAL A 208 -17.93 23.38 3.49
CA VAL A 208 -17.30 22.26 4.20
C VAL A 208 -17.37 22.51 5.70
N LEU A 209 -17.90 21.54 6.44
CA LEU A 209 -17.92 21.58 7.91
C LEU A 209 -16.55 21.13 8.46
N PRO A 210 -16.19 21.53 9.70
CA PRO A 210 -14.98 21.03 10.35
C PRO A 210 -14.92 19.50 10.34
N MET A 211 -13.76 18.93 10.04
CA MET A 211 -13.60 17.50 9.80
C MET A 211 -13.29 16.74 11.10
N GLN A 212 -13.66 15.46 11.14
CA GLN A 212 -13.16 14.52 12.15
C GLN A 212 -12.12 13.60 11.53
N ILE A 213 -10.92 13.57 12.09
CA ILE A 213 -9.83 12.69 11.69
C ILE A 213 -9.81 11.47 12.62
N VAL A 214 -10.12 10.30 12.08
CA VAL A 214 -10.14 9.03 12.79
C VAL A 214 -8.84 8.28 12.57
N MET A 215 -8.14 7.99 13.67
CA MET A 215 -6.88 7.24 13.66
C MET A 215 -7.04 5.89 14.36
N LYS A 216 -6.29 4.90 13.89
CA LYS A 216 -6.21 3.60 14.58
C LYS A 216 -5.27 3.70 15.78
N GLY A 217 -5.72 3.28 16.96
CA GLY A 217 -4.84 3.12 18.11
C GLY A 217 -5.54 2.79 19.42
N GLY A 218 -4.79 2.26 20.38
CA GLY A 218 -5.32 1.86 21.69
C GLY A 218 -5.21 2.93 22.77
N SER A 219 -4.50 4.03 22.52
CA SER A 219 -4.28 5.10 23.49
C SER A 219 -4.22 6.48 22.83
N GLN A 220 -4.38 7.54 23.62
CA GLN A 220 -4.30 8.93 23.18
C GLN A 220 -2.96 9.28 22.53
N HIS A 221 -1.89 8.54 22.82
CA HIS A 221 -0.60 8.68 22.16
C HIS A 221 -0.61 8.33 20.66
N SER A 222 -1.70 7.72 20.18
CA SER A 222 -1.90 7.43 18.75
C SER A 222 -2.49 8.63 17.99
N LEU A 223 -2.99 9.65 18.71
CA LEU A 223 -3.44 10.91 18.14
C LEU A 223 -2.27 11.92 18.07
N PRO A 224 -2.41 13.01 17.30
CA PRO A 224 -1.45 14.11 17.35
C PRO A 224 -1.27 14.61 18.78
N SER A 225 -0.01 14.81 19.17
CA SER A 225 0.32 15.36 20.48
C SER A 225 -0.20 16.79 20.61
N SER A 226 -0.67 17.17 21.79
CA SER A 226 -1.04 18.57 22.09
C SER A 226 0.12 19.56 21.89
N ASN A 227 1.36 19.07 21.88
CA ASN A 227 2.57 19.87 21.73
C ASN A 227 3.10 19.86 20.29
N SER A 228 2.43 19.19 19.34
CA SER A 228 2.87 19.22 17.95
C SER A 228 2.71 20.62 17.37
N LEU A 229 3.58 20.96 16.42
CA LEU A 229 3.38 22.11 15.54
C LEU A 229 1.95 22.00 14.97
N ASP A 230 1.20 23.10 15.00
CA ASP A 230 -0.14 23.22 14.42
C ASP A 230 -1.29 22.50 15.17
N TYR A 231 -1.05 21.89 16.33
CA TYR A 231 -2.16 21.29 17.12
C TYR A 231 -3.17 22.36 17.55
N ALA A 232 -2.69 23.51 18.03
CA ALA A 232 -3.54 24.63 18.45
C ALA A 232 -4.40 25.15 17.29
N GLU A 233 -3.77 25.43 16.13
CA GLU A 233 -4.46 25.88 14.91
C GLU A 233 -5.50 24.85 14.45
N SER A 234 -5.17 23.55 14.49
CA SER A 234 -6.12 22.50 14.13
C SER A 234 -7.39 22.52 15.00
N LYS A 235 -7.25 22.85 16.29
CA LYS A 235 -8.37 22.97 17.23
C LYS A 235 -9.16 24.25 17.03
N GLU A 236 -8.51 25.36 16.70
CA GLU A 236 -9.18 26.61 16.32
C GLU A 236 -10.02 26.45 15.05
N LEU A 237 -9.53 25.66 14.09
CA LEU A 237 -10.28 25.28 12.89
C LEU A 237 -11.41 24.26 13.15
N GLY A 238 -11.56 23.79 14.40
CA GLY A 238 -12.61 22.86 14.81
C GLY A 238 -12.35 21.40 14.47
N LEU A 239 -11.11 21.00 14.15
CA LEU A 239 -10.79 19.61 13.83
C LEU A 239 -10.96 18.70 15.05
N LEU A 240 -11.71 17.63 14.85
CA LEU A 240 -11.89 16.57 15.85
C LEU A 240 -10.90 15.44 15.58
N PHE A 241 -10.24 14.94 16.62
CA PHE A 241 -9.37 13.77 16.53
C PHE A 241 -10.07 12.61 17.25
N GLY A 242 -10.43 11.59 16.49
CA GLY A 242 -11.11 10.39 16.96
C GLY A 242 -10.17 9.19 16.99
N LEU A 243 -10.28 8.37 18.03
CA LEU A 243 -9.47 7.17 18.17
C LEU A 243 -10.34 5.92 18.03
N ASN A 244 -9.95 5.01 17.16
CA ASN A 244 -10.57 3.70 17.04
C ASN A 244 -9.52 2.60 17.28
N ALA A 245 -9.77 1.72 18.27
CA ALA A 245 -8.84 0.66 18.65
C ALA A 245 -8.66 -0.41 17.57
N LYS A 246 -9.70 -0.66 16.75
CA LYS A 246 -9.72 -1.80 15.81
C LYS A 246 -9.11 -1.42 14.47
N ASN A 247 -9.53 -0.30 13.90
CA ASN A 247 -9.17 0.15 12.56
C ASN A 247 -9.19 1.69 12.48
N TYR A 248 -8.97 2.25 11.30
CA TYR A 248 -8.97 3.69 11.06
C TYR A 248 -10.33 4.21 10.52
N TRP A 249 -11.39 3.40 10.58
CA TRP A 249 -12.73 3.79 10.13
C TRP A 249 -13.54 4.38 11.28
N SER A 250 -14.50 5.26 10.97
CA SER A 250 -15.44 5.76 11.98
C SER A 250 -16.36 4.62 12.47
N ASN A 251 -16.66 4.63 13.77
CA ASN A 251 -17.63 3.74 14.41
C ASN A 251 -18.80 4.58 14.95
N ILE A 252 -19.84 3.94 15.48
CA ILE A 252 -21.05 4.62 15.96
C ILE A 252 -20.71 5.72 16.99
N PRO A 253 -19.92 5.48 18.05
CA PRO A 253 -19.58 6.54 19.01
C PRO A 253 -18.85 7.75 18.40
N LEU A 254 -17.96 7.51 17.43
CA LEU A 254 -17.24 8.59 16.75
C LEU A 254 -18.18 9.38 15.82
N LEU A 255 -19.11 8.70 15.15
CA LEU A 255 -20.11 9.36 14.31
C LEU A 255 -21.10 10.17 15.14
N GLU A 256 -21.57 9.66 16.28
CA GLU A 256 -22.40 10.40 17.23
C GLU A 256 -21.68 11.64 17.75
N GLU A 257 -20.40 11.52 18.09
CA GLU A 257 -19.58 12.65 18.51
C GLU A 257 -19.50 13.71 17.40
N TYR A 258 -19.30 13.28 16.16
CA TYR A 258 -19.25 14.18 15.00
C TYR A 258 -20.59 14.90 14.78
N LEU A 259 -21.71 14.16 14.82
CA LEU A 259 -23.05 14.75 14.69
C LEU A 259 -23.31 15.76 15.81
N LYS A 260 -23.03 15.39 17.06
CA LYS A 260 -23.27 16.22 18.23
C LYS A 260 -22.41 17.48 18.29
N LYS A 261 -21.12 17.38 17.93
CA LYS A 261 -20.16 18.49 18.06
C LYS A 261 -20.09 19.39 16.83
N ILE A 262 -20.38 18.86 15.64
CA ILE A 262 -20.22 19.60 14.38
C ILE A 262 -21.57 19.86 13.70
N VAL A 263 -22.33 18.81 13.42
CA VAL A 263 -23.53 18.91 12.56
C VAL A 263 -24.70 19.60 13.28
N THR A 264 -25.02 19.20 14.50
CA THR A 264 -26.12 19.79 15.28
C THR A 264 -25.90 21.28 15.55
N PRO A 265 -24.72 21.74 16.03
CA PRO A 265 -24.46 23.17 16.22
C PRO A 265 -24.54 23.97 14.92
N HIS A 266 -24.10 23.38 13.79
CA HIS A 266 -24.27 24.01 12.49
C HIS A 266 -25.76 24.22 12.16
N PHE A 267 -26.60 23.21 12.34
CA PHE A 267 -28.04 23.35 12.11
C PHE A 267 -28.67 24.39 13.03
N SER A 268 -28.38 24.39 14.33
CA SER A 268 -28.91 25.40 15.26
C SER A 268 -28.53 26.81 14.84
N MET A 269 -27.27 27.03 14.45
CA MET A 269 -26.80 28.32 13.94
C MET A 269 -27.51 28.73 12.64
N GLN A 270 -27.70 27.80 11.70
CA GLN A 270 -28.40 28.10 10.45
C GLN A 270 -29.89 28.39 10.67
N LYS A 271 -30.56 27.65 11.57
CA LYS A 271 -31.95 27.93 11.96
C LYS A 271 -32.09 29.34 12.52
N GLN A 272 -31.25 29.70 13.48
CA GLN A 272 -31.26 31.04 14.08
C GLN A 272 -31.00 32.12 13.03
N ARG A 273 -30.00 31.92 12.15
CA ARG A 273 -29.64 32.87 11.10
C ARG A 273 -30.76 33.09 10.08
N LEU A 274 -31.52 32.05 9.77
CA LEU A 274 -32.61 32.08 8.77
C LEU A 274 -33.98 32.36 9.39
N GLY A 275 -34.06 32.46 10.73
CA GLY A 275 -35.31 32.69 11.45
C GLY A 275 -36.25 31.48 11.49
N TYR A 276 -35.71 30.27 11.38
CA TYR A 276 -36.50 29.04 11.52
C TYR A 276 -36.76 28.68 12.99
N PRO A 277 -37.89 28.01 13.29
CA PRO A 277 -38.14 27.43 14.60
C PRO A 277 -37.03 26.47 15.05
N GLU A 278 -36.78 26.39 16.36
CA GLU A 278 -35.75 25.49 16.90
C GLU A 278 -36.06 24.01 16.64
N ASP A 279 -37.34 23.64 16.60
CA ASP A 279 -37.87 22.30 16.34
C ASP A 279 -37.97 21.95 14.84
N GLN A 280 -37.60 22.87 13.93
CA GLN A 280 -37.56 22.61 12.49
C GLN A 280 -36.74 21.35 12.17
N GLU A 281 -37.29 20.41 11.42
CA GLU A 281 -36.57 19.20 11.05
C GLU A 281 -35.40 19.51 10.10
N CYS A 282 -34.29 18.80 10.30
CA CYS A 282 -33.09 18.87 9.46
C CYS A 282 -32.77 17.49 8.89
N VAL A 283 -32.21 17.46 7.69
CA VAL A 283 -31.83 16.21 7.01
C VAL A 283 -30.32 16.10 6.92
N VAL A 284 -29.80 14.94 7.29
CA VAL A 284 -28.40 14.54 7.05
C VAL A 284 -28.42 13.38 6.07
N LEU A 285 -27.68 13.53 4.96
CA LEU A 285 -27.49 12.45 4.00
C LEU A 285 -26.19 11.71 4.35
N LEU A 286 -26.30 10.43 4.65
CA LEU A 286 -25.17 9.56 4.97
C LEU A 286 -25.07 8.43 3.95
N ASP A 287 -23.86 7.99 3.67
CA ASP A 287 -23.62 6.83 2.82
C ASP A 287 -24.15 5.55 3.49
N CYS A 288 -24.60 4.55 2.73
CA CYS A 288 -25.27 3.37 3.26
C CYS A 288 -24.28 2.24 3.58
N TRP A 289 -23.51 2.42 4.67
CA TRP A 289 -22.58 1.41 5.16
C TRP A 289 -23.21 0.49 6.20
N LEU A 290 -22.60 -0.68 6.43
CA LEU A 290 -23.03 -1.65 7.45
C LEU A 290 -23.24 -1.02 8.84
N VAL A 291 -22.38 -0.08 9.22
CA VAL A 291 -22.45 0.62 10.52
C VAL A 291 -23.62 1.60 10.63
N HIS A 292 -24.17 2.09 9.52
CA HIS A 292 -25.34 2.98 9.52
C HIS A 292 -26.66 2.21 9.39
N ARG A 293 -26.59 0.87 9.32
CA ARG A 293 -27.75 -0.03 9.23
C ARG A 293 -27.89 -0.95 10.44
N SER A 294 -27.03 -0.80 11.44
CA SER A 294 -27.13 -1.56 12.69
C SER A 294 -28.25 -1.00 13.56
N GLU A 295 -28.83 -1.84 14.41
CA GLU A 295 -29.84 -1.44 15.41
C GLU A 295 -29.31 -0.40 16.42
N GLU A 296 -27.99 -0.37 16.64
CA GLU A 296 -27.32 0.61 17.49
C GLU A 296 -27.29 2.04 16.91
N PHE A 297 -27.59 2.21 15.61
CA PHE A 297 -27.59 3.51 14.91
C PHE A 297 -29.03 4.02 14.74
#